data_AF-A0A9E4ETU6-F1
#
_entry.id   AF-A0A9E4ETU6-F1
#
_cell.length_a   1.000
_cell.length_b   1.000
_cell.length_c   1.000
_cell.angle_alpha   90.00
_cell.angle_beta   90.00
_cell.angle_gamma   90.00
#
_symmetry.space_group_name_H-M   'P 1'
#
loop_
_entity.id
_entity.type
_entity.pdbx_description
1 polymer ?
#
loop_
_entity_poly.entity_id
_entity_poly.type
_entity_poly.pdbx_seq_one_letter_code
_entity_poly.pdbx_strand_id
1 'polypeptide(L)'
;MELGTRGIRITRERLDRERYDNRWVRRGFTGSSLRGLSGTEVDSRGAVVSYLALVDDNSLMSGFGAVDGRRVRLGAEGSWAGMRFAALNLDLRQYLLTLGEYTFAFRLSGGTSFGPNKRVYFVGGVNNPVNPNFSTFANVDQDRIFFSSFVWPLRGVELFELAGDSYVLTNAAFRFPLIRELAMGWPLPLFFQNVQGELFLDIGGAFERARWRDGWIARDGGFELNVPQHFTEGGSKHGFEKPQMAAGYGFGVRVNLGYFLFRYDLAWPTDFAQTYHPHQYLSIDFTGHF
;
A
#
# COMPACT_ATOMS: atom_id res chain seq x y z
N MET A 1 -13.01 16.01 -12.68
CA MET A 1 -13.37 16.31 -11.27
C MET A 1 -14.22 15.17 -10.75
N GLU A 2 -13.92 14.66 -9.57
CA GLU A 2 -14.68 13.61 -8.90
C GLU A 2 -15.22 14.16 -7.56
N LEU A 3 -16.46 13.82 -7.23
CA LEU A 3 -17.10 14.18 -5.96
C LEU A 3 -17.94 13.00 -5.50
N GLY A 4 -17.93 12.71 -4.21
CA GLY A 4 -18.83 11.71 -3.66
C GLY A 4 -18.93 11.76 -2.15
N THR A 5 -19.86 10.99 -1.61
CA THR A 5 -20.06 10.81 -0.18
C THR A 5 -20.34 9.35 0.10
N ARG A 6 -19.74 8.81 1.17
CA ARG A 6 -19.98 7.45 1.65
C ARG A 6 -20.29 7.45 3.14
N GLY A 7 -21.28 6.65 3.52
CA GLY A 7 -21.55 6.32 4.92
C GLY A 7 -20.77 5.08 5.32
N ILE A 8 -20.09 5.13 6.45
CA ILE A 8 -19.41 3.98 7.06
C ILE A 8 -19.99 3.82 8.47
N ARG A 9 -20.45 2.62 8.80
CA ARG A 9 -20.87 2.24 10.16
C ARG A 9 -20.05 1.05 10.60
N ILE A 10 -19.58 1.10 11.84
CA ILE A 10 -18.67 0.11 12.38
C ILE A 10 -19.19 -0.30 13.74
N THR A 11 -19.23 -1.62 13.94
CA THR A 11 -19.71 -2.23 15.16
C THR A 11 -18.58 -3.06 15.76
N ARG A 12 -18.25 -2.81 17.02
CA ARG A 12 -17.31 -3.61 17.80
C ARG A 12 -18.11 -4.56 18.68
N GLU A 13 -17.86 -5.85 18.51
CA GLU A 13 -18.47 -6.89 19.33
C GLU A 13 -17.46 -7.42 20.36
N ARG A 14 -17.95 -7.71 21.56
CA ARG A 14 -17.23 -8.52 22.55
C ARG A 14 -17.82 -9.91 22.54
N LEU A 15 -16.95 -10.88 22.31
CA LEU A 15 -17.30 -12.29 22.42
C LEU A 15 -17.41 -12.67 23.89
N ASP A 16 -18.55 -13.21 24.29
CA ASP A 16 -18.79 -13.67 25.66
C ASP A 16 -17.97 -14.94 25.92
N ARG A 17 -17.08 -14.86 26.92
CA ARG A 17 -16.03 -15.85 27.19
C ARG A 17 -16.55 -17.15 27.80
N GLU A 18 -17.79 -17.16 28.31
CA GLU A 18 -18.30 -18.28 29.13
C GLU A 18 -18.70 -19.54 28.36
N ARG A 19 -18.70 -19.52 27.02
CA ARG A 19 -19.20 -20.68 26.24
C ARG A 19 -18.20 -21.34 25.29
N TYR A 20 -17.02 -20.77 25.04
CA TYR A 20 -16.07 -21.35 24.06
C TYR A 20 -14.60 -21.09 24.42
N ASP A 21 -13.94 -22.11 24.98
CA ASP A 21 -12.47 -22.18 25.12
C ASP A 21 -11.87 -22.77 23.83
N ASN A 22 -11.94 -22.01 22.74
CA ASN A 22 -11.26 -22.39 21.49
C ASN A 22 -9.96 -21.58 21.36
N ARG A 23 -8.82 -22.22 21.57
CA ARG A 23 -7.47 -21.63 21.48
C ARG A 23 -7.14 -21.02 20.12
N TRP A 24 -7.95 -21.26 19.10
CA TRP A 24 -7.75 -20.76 17.73
C TRP A 24 -8.58 -19.50 17.39
N VAL A 25 -9.51 -19.06 18.26
CA VAL A 25 -10.30 -17.85 18.02
C VAL A 25 -9.68 -16.67 18.76
N ARG A 26 -9.02 -15.77 18.03
CA ARG A 26 -8.54 -14.48 18.56
C ARG A 26 -9.63 -13.41 18.44
N ARG A 27 -9.69 -12.50 19.42
CA ARG A 27 -10.57 -11.32 19.39
C ARG A 27 -10.26 -10.48 18.14
N GLY A 28 -11.26 -10.19 17.31
CA GLY A 28 -11.10 -9.41 16.06
C GLY A 28 -12.43 -9.17 15.33
N PHE A 29 -12.40 -8.32 14.30
CA PHE A 29 -13.55 -8.00 13.44
C PHE A 29 -13.93 -9.19 12.56
N THR A 30 -15.16 -9.69 12.67
CA THR A 30 -15.70 -10.70 11.75
C THR A 30 -16.58 -10.01 10.72
N GLY A 31 -16.05 -9.82 9.51
CA GLY A 31 -16.82 -9.40 8.36
C GLY A 31 -17.66 -10.56 7.82
N SER A 32 -18.96 -10.56 8.15
CA SER A 32 -20.03 -11.38 7.58
C SER A 32 -20.10 -12.90 7.92
N SER A 33 -21.29 -13.27 8.42
CA SER A 33 -21.91 -14.59 8.57
C SER A 33 -21.12 -15.74 9.21
N LEU A 34 -20.72 -15.60 10.46
CA LEU A 34 -20.54 -16.77 11.33
C LEU A 34 -21.88 -17.06 12.01
N ARG A 35 -22.71 -17.90 11.37
CA ARG A 35 -23.95 -18.41 11.98
C ARG A 35 -23.61 -19.11 13.31
N GLY A 36 -24.10 -18.56 14.43
CA GLY A 36 -24.09 -19.22 15.73
C GLY A 36 -23.23 -18.58 16.82
N LEU A 37 -22.53 -17.47 16.55
CA LEU A 37 -21.84 -16.70 17.60
C LEU A 37 -22.74 -15.55 18.06
N SER A 38 -23.19 -15.56 19.32
CA SER A 38 -23.82 -14.39 19.95
C SER A 38 -22.74 -13.55 20.62
N GLY A 39 -22.36 -12.44 19.97
CA GLY A 39 -21.57 -11.38 20.61
C GLY A 39 -22.49 -10.31 21.20
N THR A 40 -22.03 -9.63 22.24
CA THR A 40 -22.66 -8.39 22.69
C THR A 40 -21.98 -7.20 22.02
N GLU A 41 -22.77 -6.31 21.40
CA GLU A 41 -22.27 -5.06 20.84
C GLU A 41 -21.73 -4.18 21.98
N VAL A 42 -20.47 -3.76 21.89
CA VAL A 42 -19.78 -2.97 22.94
C VAL A 42 -19.63 -1.51 22.56
N ASP A 43 -19.41 -1.21 21.28
CA ASP A 43 -19.31 0.17 20.79
C ASP A 43 -19.65 0.18 19.29
N SER A 44 -20.48 1.11 18.84
CA SER A 44 -20.66 1.40 17.42
C SER A 44 -20.40 2.85 17.09
N ARG A 45 -19.59 3.04 16.04
CA ARG A 45 -19.21 4.36 15.56
C ARG A 45 -19.51 4.48 14.08
N GLY A 46 -20.10 5.62 13.71
CA GLY A 46 -20.39 5.96 12.33
C GLY A 46 -19.50 7.09 11.82
N ALA A 47 -19.36 7.19 10.51
CA ALA A 47 -18.79 8.34 9.83
C ALA A 47 -19.51 8.59 8.51
N VAL A 48 -19.75 9.86 8.19
CA VAL A 48 -20.13 10.27 6.83
C VAL A 48 -18.93 10.96 6.22
N VAL A 49 -18.29 10.29 5.27
CA VAL A 49 -17.07 10.74 4.61
C VAL A 49 -17.43 11.31 3.24
N SER A 50 -17.14 12.59 3.03
CA SER A 50 -17.22 13.24 1.73
C SER A 50 -15.83 13.39 1.13
N TYR A 51 -15.70 13.26 -0.19
CA TYR A 51 -14.44 13.44 -0.90
C TYR A 51 -14.62 14.28 -2.15
N LEU A 52 -13.59 15.03 -2.48
CA LEU A 52 -13.44 15.82 -3.69
C LEU A 52 -12.05 15.51 -4.28
N ALA A 53 -11.98 15.25 -5.58
CA ALA A 53 -10.71 15.12 -6.28
C ALA A 53 -10.69 15.87 -7.61
N LEU A 54 -9.58 16.57 -7.84
CA LEU A 54 -9.21 17.10 -9.15
C LEU A 54 -8.31 16.08 -9.83
N VAL A 55 -8.68 15.70 -11.04
CA VAL A 55 -7.99 14.67 -11.83
C VAL A 55 -7.72 15.22 -13.22
N ASP A 56 -6.45 15.20 -13.63
CA ASP A 56 -5.99 15.42 -15.00
C ASP A 56 -5.31 14.13 -15.46
N ASP A 57 -5.74 13.57 -16.58
CA ASP A 57 -5.26 12.30 -17.08
C ASP A 57 -5.24 12.33 -18.61
N ASN A 58 -4.03 12.32 -19.18
CA ASN A 58 -3.81 12.20 -20.62
C ASN A 58 -2.97 10.97 -20.94
N SER A 59 -2.99 9.97 -20.05
CA SER A 59 -2.12 8.81 -20.17
C SER A 59 -2.57 7.85 -21.28
N LEU A 60 -1.61 7.42 -22.09
CA LEU A 60 -1.79 6.43 -23.14
C LEU A 60 -1.66 5.03 -22.53
N MET A 61 -2.73 4.24 -22.59
CA MET A 61 -2.75 2.86 -22.06
C MET A 61 -2.30 1.85 -23.11
N SER A 62 -1.56 0.85 -22.66
CA SER A 62 -1.28 -0.41 -23.36
C SER A 62 -1.93 -1.59 -22.63
N GLY A 63 -1.77 -2.80 -23.16
CA GLY A 63 -2.14 -4.03 -22.45
C GLY A 63 -1.37 -4.29 -21.15
N PHE A 64 -0.31 -3.52 -20.85
CA PHE A 64 0.49 -3.61 -19.63
C PHE A 64 0.29 -2.39 -18.71
N GLY A 65 -0.71 -1.56 -19.01
CA GLY A 65 -0.95 -0.27 -18.34
C GLY A 65 -0.33 0.90 -19.10
N ALA A 66 -0.20 2.04 -18.40
CA ALA A 66 0.24 3.30 -18.99
C ALA A 66 1.66 3.25 -19.57
N VAL A 67 1.82 3.78 -20.78
CA VAL A 67 3.10 3.83 -21.52
C VAL A 67 3.58 5.24 -21.86
N ASP A 68 2.68 6.21 -21.96
CA ASP A 68 3.02 7.62 -22.25
C ASP A 68 2.03 8.58 -21.57
N GLY A 69 2.41 9.85 -21.44
CA GLY A 69 1.57 10.90 -20.84
C GLY A 69 1.66 10.98 -19.32
N ARG A 70 0.70 11.66 -18.69
CA ARG A 70 0.71 12.00 -17.26
C ARG A 70 -0.63 11.74 -16.60
N ARG A 71 -0.58 11.56 -15.30
CA ARG A 71 -1.76 11.48 -14.43
C ARG A 71 -1.52 12.32 -13.18
N VAL A 72 -2.45 13.18 -12.85
CA VAL A 72 -2.40 14.04 -11.67
C VAL A 72 -3.71 13.88 -10.92
N ARG A 73 -3.64 13.57 -9.64
CA ARG A 73 -4.78 13.50 -8.73
C ARG A 73 -4.48 14.27 -7.46
N LEU A 74 -5.26 15.31 -7.20
CA LEU A 74 -5.27 16.05 -5.94
C LEU A 74 -6.61 15.78 -5.25
N GLY A 75 -6.58 15.10 -4.11
CA GLY A 75 -7.76 14.70 -3.35
C GLY A 75 -7.84 15.39 -1.99
N ALA A 76 -9.05 15.78 -1.62
CA ALA A 76 -9.40 16.19 -0.26
C ALA A 76 -10.60 15.35 0.20
N GLU A 77 -10.55 14.88 1.44
CA GLU A 77 -11.64 14.11 2.02
C GLU A 77 -11.83 14.49 3.48
N GLY A 78 -13.03 14.32 3.99
CA GLY A 78 -13.29 14.58 5.39
C GLY A 78 -14.57 13.92 5.87
N SER A 79 -14.58 13.62 7.16
CA SER A 79 -15.77 13.13 7.85
C SER A 79 -16.33 14.22 8.75
N TRP A 80 -17.61 14.55 8.53
CA TRP A 80 -18.29 15.67 9.18
C TRP A 80 -19.40 15.25 10.15
N ALA A 81 -19.85 14.00 10.11
CA ALA A 81 -20.78 13.42 11.07
C ALA A 81 -20.19 12.14 11.68
N GLY A 82 -20.34 11.97 13.00
CA GLY A 82 -19.75 10.85 13.75
C GLY A 82 -18.25 11.04 14.00
N MET A 83 -17.42 10.06 13.62
CA MET A 83 -15.96 10.19 13.69
C MET A 83 -15.48 11.32 12.78
N ARG A 84 -14.51 12.12 13.22
CA ARG A 84 -14.10 13.36 12.52
C ARG A 84 -12.63 13.30 12.10
N PHE A 85 -12.40 13.50 10.81
CA PHE A 85 -11.07 13.67 10.24
C PHE A 85 -11.14 14.50 8.96
N ALA A 86 -9.99 15.04 8.55
CA ALA A 86 -9.75 15.55 7.22
C ALA A 86 -8.48 14.90 6.66
N ALA A 87 -8.39 14.70 5.36
CA ALA A 87 -7.17 14.21 4.73
C ALA A 87 -6.97 14.86 3.36
N LEU A 88 -5.70 15.06 3.01
CA LEU A 88 -5.27 15.54 1.72
C LEU A 88 -4.36 14.48 1.10
N ASN A 89 -4.55 14.22 -0.18
CA ASN A 89 -3.79 13.21 -0.93
C ASN A 89 -3.34 13.79 -2.27
N LEU A 90 -2.12 13.46 -2.67
CA LEU A 90 -1.51 13.82 -3.95
C LEU A 90 -0.99 12.55 -4.61
N ASP A 91 -1.23 12.42 -5.91
CA ASP A 91 -0.66 11.36 -6.75
C ASP A 91 -0.32 11.95 -8.12
N LEU A 92 0.96 11.96 -8.45
CA LEU A 92 1.53 12.46 -9.69
C LEU A 92 2.22 11.30 -10.40
N ARG A 93 1.95 11.13 -11.69
CA ARG A 93 2.56 10.10 -12.53
C ARG A 93 2.96 10.68 -13.86
N GLN A 94 4.13 10.28 -14.34
CA GLN A 94 4.64 10.59 -15.66
C GLN A 94 5.12 9.32 -16.33
N TYR A 95 4.74 9.13 -17.58
CA TYR A 95 5.14 8.02 -18.43
C TYR A 95 5.76 8.61 -19.69
N LEU A 96 6.90 8.06 -20.11
CA LEU A 96 7.64 8.49 -21.28
C LEU A 96 7.87 7.28 -22.16
N LEU A 97 7.16 7.23 -23.30
CA LEU A 97 7.41 6.21 -24.32
C LEU A 97 8.62 6.61 -25.16
N THR A 98 9.64 5.77 -25.14
CA THR A 98 10.91 5.98 -25.84
C THR A 98 11.15 4.81 -26.79
N LEU A 99 11.65 5.09 -27.99
CA LEU A 99 11.95 4.08 -29.03
C LEU A 99 10.76 3.15 -29.35
N GLY A 100 9.51 3.60 -29.17
CA GLY A 100 8.29 2.88 -29.57
C GLY A 100 7.85 1.73 -28.67
N GLU A 101 8.71 1.20 -27.79
CA GLU A 101 8.39 0.03 -26.96
C GLU A 101 9.02 0.04 -25.55
N TYR A 102 9.81 1.06 -25.22
CA TYR A 102 10.40 1.23 -23.90
C TYR A 102 9.68 2.34 -23.14
N THR A 103 9.37 2.13 -21.87
CA THR A 103 8.68 3.15 -21.06
C THR A 103 9.48 3.45 -19.81
N PHE A 104 9.77 4.73 -19.58
CA PHE A 104 10.14 5.22 -18.25
C PHE A 104 8.88 5.70 -17.53
N ALA A 105 8.64 5.17 -16.34
CA ALA A 105 7.48 5.50 -15.51
C ALA A 105 7.97 6.06 -14.17
N PHE A 106 7.45 7.22 -13.81
CA PHE A 106 7.75 7.89 -12.55
C PHE A 106 6.46 8.16 -11.80
N ARG A 107 6.50 8.01 -10.47
CA ARG A 107 5.39 8.34 -9.59
C ARG A 107 5.91 9.08 -8.36
N LEU A 108 5.16 10.08 -7.94
CA LEU A 108 5.26 10.71 -6.63
C LEU A 108 3.87 10.73 -6.00
N SER A 109 3.74 10.20 -4.80
CA SER A 109 2.50 10.19 -4.03
C SER A 109 2.76 10.61 -2.59
N GLY A 110 1.78 11.26 -1.98
CA GLY A 110 1.83 11.61 -0.57
C GLY A 110 0.44 11.90 -0.04
N GLY A 111 0.28 11.73 1.25
CA GLY A 111 -0.99 12.00 1.91
C GLY A 111 -0.79 12.33 3.37
N THR A 112 -1.73 13.07 3.94
CA THR A 112 -1.68 13.48 5.34
C THR A 112 -3.08 13.66 5.90
N SER A 113 -3.31 13.19 7.12
CA SER A 113 -4.59 13.24 7.81
C SER A 113 -4.56 14.06 9.10
N PHE A 114 -5.68 14.69 9.42
CA PHE A 114 -5.87 15.62 10.53
C PHE A 114 -7.15 15.27 11.30
N GLY A 115 -7.19 15.68 12.57
CA GLY A 115 -8.35 15.49 13.43
C GLY A 115 -8.22 14.31 14.39
N PRO A 116 -9.20 14.17 15.30
CA PRO A 116 -9.15 13.17 16.37
C PRO A 116 -9.23 11.73 15.87
N ASN A 117 -9.85 11.48 14.71
CA ASN A 117 -9.96 10.16 14.09
C ASN A 117 -9.14 10.06 12.80
N LYS A 118 -7.89 10.57 12.84
CA LYS A 118 -6.97 10.60 11.70
C LYS A 118 -6.85 9.24 11.02
N ARG A 119 -6.86 9.26 9.68
CA ARG A 119 -6.60 8.08 8.83
C ARG A 119 -5.18 7.56 9.08
N VAL A 120 -5.03 6.24 8.99
CA VAL A 120 -3.74 5.57 9.01
C VAL A 120 -3.38 5.11 7.61
N TYR A 121 -2.22 5.51 7.12
CA TYR A 121 -1.67 5.06 5.85
C TYR A 121 -0.72 3.91 6.11
N PHE A 122 -1.02 2.75 5.53
CA PHE A 122 -0.12 1.60 5.51
C PHE A 122 0.64 1.58 4.19
N VAL A 123 1.97 1.64 4.25
CA VAL A 123 2.82 1.71 3.06
C VAL A 123 3.67 0.44 2.99
N GLY A 124 3.62 -0.29 1.88
CA GLY A 124 4.36 -1.54 1.74
C GLY A 124 3.73 -2.50 0.74
N GLY A 125 4.53 -3.44 0.26
CA GLY A 125 4.09 -4.53 -0.60
C GLY A 125 3.59 -4.09 -1.98
N VAL A 126 2.71 -4.92 -2.55
CA VAL A 126 2.11 -4.74 -3.88
C VAL A 126 0.58 -4.84 -3.79
N ASN A 127 -0.11 -4.32 -4.81
CA ASN A 127 -1.57 -4.46 -4.92
C ASN A 127 -1.94 -5.90 -5.33
N ASN A 128 -3.05 -6.41 -4.82
CA ASN A 128 -3.58 -7.76 -5.12
C ASN A 128 -2.53 -8.89 -5.13
N PRO A 129 -1.76 -9.06 -4.04
CA PRO A 129 -0.81 -10.16 -3.93
C PRO A 129 -1.56 -11.49 -3.84
N VAL A 130 -1.08 -12.48 -4.58
CA VAL A 130 -1.48 -13.89 -4.44
C VAL A 130 -0.75 -14.53 -3.27
N ASN A 131 0.47 -14.08 -2.97
CA ASN A 131 1.29 -14.50 -1.84
C ASN A 131 1.52 -13.33 -0.85
N PRO A 132 0.49 -12.83 -0.15
CA PRO A 132 0.67 -11.71 0.76
C PRO A 132 1.59 -12.10 1.93
N ASN A 133 2.66 -11.32 2.11
CA ASN A 133 3.45 -11.33 3.33
C ASN A 133 3.06 -10.11 4.18
N PHE A 134 2.73 -10.39 5.44
CA PHE A 134 2.29 -9.39 6.41
C PHE A 134 3.32 -9.27 7.52
N SER A 135 3.68 -8.05 7.85
CA SER A 135 4.44 -7.72 9.04
C SER A 135 3.54 -7.62 10.26
N THR A 136 4.07 -7.96 11.43
CA THR A 136 3.42 -7.66 12.73
C THR A 136 3.97 -6.39 13.39
N PHE A 137 4.84 -5.63 12.70
CA PHE A 137 5.54 -4.50 13.28
C PHE A 137 4.65 -3.26 13.48
N ALA A 138 3.78 -2.91 12.52
CA ALA A 138 2.85 -1.81 12.77
C ALA A 138 1.73 -2.24 13.72
N ASN A 139 1.83 -1.81 14.98
CA ASN A 139 0.79 -2.03 15.98
C ASN A 139 -0.22 -0.86 15.99
N VAL A 140 -1.13 -0.80 15.04
CA VAL A 140 -2.10 0.30 15.00
C VAL A 140 -3.28 0.00 15.93
N ASP A 141 -3.65 0.97 16.77
CA ASP A 141 -4.83 0.86 17.63
C ASP A 141 -6.05 0.43 16.80
N GLN A 142 -6.80 -0.54 17.33
CA GLN A 142 -7.90 -1.18 16.61
C GLN A 142 -8.99 -0.20 16.18
N ASP A 143 -9.13 0.94 16.88
CA ASP A 143 -10.07 2.01 16.55
C ASP A 143 -9.61 2.94 15.41
N ARG A 144 -8.35 2.82 14.97
CA ARG A 144 -7.75 3.63 13.89
C ARG A 144 -7.66 2.90 12.55
N ILE A 145 -7.72 1.56 12.54
CA ILE A 145 -7.64 0.72 11.32
C ILE A 145 -8.81 0.99 10.36
N PHE A 146 -9.93 1.48 10.90
CA PHE A 146 -11.18 1.68 10.17
C PHE A 146 -11.16 2.70 9.04
N PHE A 147 -10.34 3.73 9.18
CA PHE A 147 -10.13 4.72 8.11
C PHE A 147 -8.82 4.47 7.41
N SER A 148 -8.25 3.27 7.49
CA SER A 148 -6.95 3.02 6.89
C SER A 148 -7.00 3.11 5.37
N SER A 149 -5.89 3.55 4.80
CA SER A 149 -5.63 3.47 3.37
C SER A 149 -4.33 2.74 3.18
N PHE A 150 -4.34 1.82 2.23
CA PHE A 150 -3.12 1.15 1.81
C PHE A 150 -2.49 1.92 0.65
N VAL A 151 -1.16 1.96 0.66
CA VAL A 151 -0.33 2.69 -0.29
C VAL A 151 0.71 1.72 -0.84
N TRP A 152 0.62 1.49 -2.14
CA TRP A 152 1.46 0.57 -2.91
C TRP A 152 1.78 1.17 -4.27
N PRO A 153 2.82 0.70 -5.00
CA PRO A 153 3.79 -0.30 -4.54
C PRO A 153 4.95 0.33 -3.76
N LEU A 154 5.41 -0.37 -2.73
CA LEU A 154 6.72 -0.18 -2.12
C LEU A 154 7.34 -1.56 -1.95
N ARG A 155 7.93 -2.07 -3.04
CA ARG A 155 8.48 -3.43 -3.09
C ARG A 155 9.77 -3.51 -2.26
N GLY A 156 9.94 -4.63 -1.55
CA GLY A 156 11.02 -4.82 -0.58
C GLY A 156 10.60 -4.47 0.86
N VAL A 157 9.36 -4.04 1.07
CA VAL A 157 8.78 -3.73 2.39
C VAL A 157 7.53 -4.57 2.56
N GLU A 158 7.36 -5.17 3.73
CA GLU A 158 6.19 -6.01 4.02
C GLU A 158 4.92 -5.16 4.23
N LEU A 159 3.74 -5.73 3.96
CA LEU A 159 2.50 -5.03 4.26
C LEU A 159 2.38 -4.85 5.79
N PHE A 160 1.87 -3.70 6.24
CA PHE A 160 1.82 -3.33 7.66
C PHE A 160 3.19 -3.17 8.33
N GLU A 161 4.28 -3.05 7.58
CA GLU A 161 5.57 -2.68 8.18
C GLU A 161 5.60 -1.18 8.51
N LEU A 162 5.13 -0.34 7.58
CA LEU A 162 5.09 1.12 7.74
C LEU A 162 3.67 1.61 7.95
N ALA A 163 3.46 2.40 9.01
CA ALA A 163 2.19 3.04 9.31
C ALA A 163 2.38 4.50 9.75
N GLY A 164 1.40 5.35 9.49
CA GLY A 164 1.45 6.75 9.91
C GLY A 164 0.18 7.52 9.58
N ASP A 165 0.05 8.72 10.13
CA ASP A 165 -1.01 9.65 9.69
C ASP A 165 -0.63 10.46 8.45
N SER A 166 0.62 10.33 8.01
CA SER A 166 1.17 10.93 6.81
C SER A 166 2.13 9.96 6.12
N TYR A 167 2.24 10.07 4.80
CA TYR A 167 3.16 9.26 4.02
C TYR A 167 3.72 10.02 2.80
N VAL A 168 4.85 9.52 2.30
CA VAL A 168 5.41 9.88 1.00
C VAL A 168 5.87 8.61 0.29
N LEU A 169 5.71 8.54 -1.02
CA LEU A 169 6.09 7.41 -1.86
C LEU A 169 6.54 7.91 -3.23
N THR A 170 7.70 7.45 -3.68
CA THR A 170 8.24 7.69 -5.01
C THR A 170 8.59 6.36 -5.66
N ASN A 171 8.26 6.23 -6.94
CA ASN A 171 8.62 5.07 -7.74
C ASN A 171 9.26 5.53 -9.06
N ALA A 172 10.31 4.84 -9.48
CA ALA A 172 10.88 4.93 -10.80
C ALA A 172 10.92 3.52 -11.41
N ALA A 173 10.48 3.39 -12.66
CA ALA A 173 10.47 2.11 -13.36
C ALA A 173 10.90 2.29 -14.82
N PHE A 174 11.70 1.36 -15.30
CA PHE A 174 12.03 1.20 -16.70
C PHE A 174 11.42 -0.10 -17.21
N ARG A 175 10.54 -0.01 -18.20
CA ARG A 175 9.77 -1.11 -18.77
C ARG A 175 10.22 -1.36 -20.19
N PHE A 176 10.38 -2.63 -20.55
CA PHE A 176 10.93 -3.04 -21.85
C PHE A 176 10.34 -4.38 -22.32
N PRO A 177 10.34 -4.68 -23.62
CA PRO A 177 9.92 -5.99 -24.12
C PRO A 177 10.96 -7.05 -23.72
N LEU A 178 10.62 -7.90 -22.75
CA LEU A 178 11.53 -8.94 -22.27
C LEU A 178 11.51 -10.16 -23.20
N ILE A 179 10.31 -10.64 -23.55
CA ILE A 179 10.13 -11.74 -24.51
C ILE A 179 8.96 -11.40 -25.42
N ARG A 180 9.21 -11.34 -26.74
CA ARG A 180 8.15 -11.09 -27.72
C ARG A 180 7.26 -12.30 -27.91
N GLU A 181 7.86 -13.47 -28.05
CA GLU A 181 7.15 -14.73 -28.26
C GLU A 181 7.88 -15.86 -27.53
N LEU A 182 7.13 -16.64 -26.75
CA LEU A 182 7.61 -17.86 -26.12
C LEU A 182 6.56 -18.95 -26.31
N ALA A 183 6.90 -19.95 -27.13
CA ALA A 183 6.11 -21.16 -27.30
C ALA A 183 6.80 -22.31 -26.56
N MET A 184 6.10 -22.95 -25.64
CA MET A 184 6.60 -24.11 -24.89
C MET A 184 5.62 -25.27 -25.02
N GLY A 185 6.14 -26.48 -25.26
CA GLY A 185 5.32 -27.70 -25.33
C GLY A 185 5.23 -28.49 -24.03
N TRP A 186 6.07 -28.18 -23.03
CA TRP A 186 6.18 -28.87 -21.75
C TRP A 186 6.29 -27.86 -20.60
N PRO A 187 5.62 -28.04 -19.45
CA PRO A 187 4.77 -29.17 -19.06
C PRO A 187 3.36 -29.14 -19.67
N LEU A 188 2.95 -28.01 -20.25
CA LEU A 188 1.71 -27.86 -21.02
C LEU A 188 2.01 -26.95 -22.23
N PRO A 189 1.31 -27.14 -23.37
CA PRO A 189 1.38 -26.21 -24.51
C PRO A 189 0.97 -24.79 -24.07
N LEU A 190 1.94 -23.91 -23.92
CA LEU A 190 1.74 -22.51 -23.54
C LEU A 190 2.35 -21.60 -24.60
N PHE A 191 1.65 -20.53 -24.92
CA PHE A 191 2.10 -19.50 -25.83
C PHE A 191 1.94 -18.14 -25.16
N PHE A 192 3.08 -17.51 -24.85
CA PHE A 192 3.11 -16.16 -24.29
C PHE A 192 3.57 -15.20 -25.37
N GLN A 193 2.84 -14.10 -25.51
CA GLN A 193 3.24 -12.97 -26.34
C GLN A 193 3.43 -11.72 -25.50
N ASN A 194 4.38 -10.89 -25.91
CA ASN A 194 4.63 -9.56 -25.35
C ASN A 194 4.93 -9.55 -23.85
N VAL A 195 5.69 -10.52 -23.33
CA VAL A 195 6.14 -10.48 -21.93
C VAL A 195 6.97 -9.22 -21.69
N GLN A 196 6.54 -8.38 -20.75
CA GLN A 196 7.22 -7.14 -20.41
C GLN A 196 8.12 -7.35 -19.19
N GLY A 197 9.36 -6.87 -19.29
CA GLY A 197 10.28 -6.73 -18.17
C GLY A 197 10.15 -5.34 -17.53
N GLU A 198 10.43 -5.27 -16.24
CA GLU A 198 10.53 -4.02 -15.50
C GLU A 198 11.77 -4.03 -14.62
N LEU A 199 12.55 -2.96 -14.65
CA LEU A 199 13.49 -2.61 -13.58
C LEU A 199 12.87 -1.49 -12.77
N PHE A 200 12.94 -1.55 -11.44
CA PHE A 200 12.30 -0.56 -10.59
C PHE A 200 13.15 -0.14 -9.40
N LEU A 201 12.84 1.05 -8.89
CA LEU A 201 13.29 1.62 -7.62
C LEU A 201 12.08 2.26 -6.94
N ASP A 202 11.73 1.76 -5.77
CA ASP A 202 10.67 2.26 -4.92
C ASP A 202 11.28 2.84 -3.64
N ILE A 203 10.85 4.04 -3.23
CA ILE A 203 11.30 4.71 -2.00
C ILE A 203 10.07 5.30 -1.34
N GLY A 204 9.81 4.99 -0.08
CA GLY A 204 8.64 5.51 0.61
C GLY A 204 8.75 5.45 2.11
N GLY A 205 7.80 6.08 2.78
CA GLY A 205 7.77 6.15 4.23
C GLY A 205 6.42 6.56 4.77
N ALA A 206 6.13 6.13 6.00
CA ALA A 206 4.96 6.52 6.76
C ALA A 206 5.39 7.03 8.14
N PHE A 207 4.74 8.09 8.63
CA PHE A 207 5.13 8.75 9.86
C PHE A 207 3.97 9.47 10.55
N GLU A 208 4.12 9.73 11.84
CA GLU A 208 3.24 10.65 12.56
C GLU A 208 3.69 12.09 12.29
N ARG A 209 2.84 12.90 11.65
CA ARG A 209 3.15 14.31 11.37
C ARG A 209 3.52 15.06 12.63
N ALA A 210 2.92 14.77 13.79
CA ALA A 210 3.25 15.51 15.02
C ALA A 210 4.71 15.33 15.47
N ARG A 211 5.35 14.22 15.09
CA ARG A 211 6.71 13.83 15.51
C ARG A 211 7.76 14.00 14.40
N TRP A 212 7.38 14.58 13.26
CA TRP A 212 8.28 14.73 12.11
C TRP A 212 9.55 15.55 12.42
N ARG A 213 9.49 16.45 13.41
CA ARG A 213 10.60 17.33 13.82
C ARG A 213 11.72 16.62 14.56
N ASP A 214 11.51 15.37 14.97
CA ASP A 214 12.49 14.60 15.75
C ASP A 214 13.68 14.11 14.89
N GLY A 215 13.65 14.39 13.58
CA GLY A 215 14.79 14.31 12.67
C GLY A 215 15.09 12.89 12.13
N TRP A 216 15.95 12.84 11.12
CA TRP A 216 16.48 11.62 10.52
C TRP A 216 17.89 11.37 11.04
N ILE A 217 18.24 10.12 11.38
CA ILE A 217 19.63 9.75 11.67
C ILE A 217 20.12 8.87 10.51
N ALA A 218 21.30 9.18 9.98
CA ALA A 218 21.97 8.33 8.99
C ALA A 218 22.88 7.34 9.72
N ARG A 219 22.91 6.08 9.28
CA ARG A 219 23.91 5.10 9.72
C ARG A 219 25.02 5.09 8.69
N ASP A 220 26.26 5.37 9.08
CA ASP A 220 27.51 5.12 8.32
C ASP A 220 27.35 4.97 6.79
N GLY A 221 26.87 6.04 6.12
CA GLY A 221 26.74 6.10 4.65
C GLY A 221 25.35 5.80 4.06
N GLY A 222 24.35 5.42 4.86
CA GLY A 222 22.96 5.15 4.45
C GLY A 222 21.91 5.83 5.34
N PHE A 223 20.63 5.75 4.97
CA PHE A 223 19.51 6.28 5.78
C PHE A 223 18.99 5.20 6.75
N GLU A 224 18.55 5.59 7.96
CA GLU A 224 17.97 4.63 8.92
C GLU A 224 16.67 4.03 8.37
N LEU A 225 16.76 2.82 7.81
CA LEU A 225 15.61 1.96 7.60
C LEU A 225 15.10 1.56 8.99
N ASN A 226 13.86 1.93 9.28
CA ASN A 226 13.08 1.30 10.33
C ASN A 226 13.56 1.56 11.78
N VAL A 227 13.01 2.59 12.42
CA VAL A 227 12.78 2.53 13.88
C VAL A 227 11.34 2.08 14.06
N PRO A 228 11.06 0.87 14.59
CA PRO A 228 9.70 0.39 14.78
C PRO A 228 8.87 1.42 15.56
N GLN A 229 7.70 1.80 15.03
CA GLN A 229 6.70 2.50 15.81
C GLN A 229 6.17 1.53 16.87
N HIS A 230 6.76 1.57 18.07
CA HIS A 230 6.15 0.96 19.24
C HIS A 230 4.97 1.83 19.66
N PHE A 231 3.83 1.63 18.99
CA PHE A 231 2.55 2.12 19.51
C PHE A 231 2.35 1.47 20.89
N THR A 232 2.47 2.29 21.92
CA THR A 232 2.47 1.85 23.30
C THR A 232 1.05 1.54 23.73
N GLU A 233 0.72 0.26 23.88
CA GLU A 233 -0.39 -0.14 24.74
C GLU A 233 0.10 0.02 26.19
N GLY A 234 -0.55 0.89 26.98
CA GLY A 234 -0.36 0.94 28.43
C GLY A 234 1.01 1.44 28.95
N GLY A 235 1.19 2.76 28.99
CA GLY A 235 1.92 3.41 30.10
C GLY A 235 3.46 3.40 30.13
N SER A 236 4.17 2.70 29.25
CA SER A 236 5.65 2.74 29.23
C SER A 236 6.19 3.81 28.28
N LYS A 237 6.60 4.96 28.86
CA LYS A 237 7.07 6.16 28.16
C LYS A 237 8.57 6.15 27.83
N HIS A 238 9.10 5.26 27.01
CA HIS A 238 10.40 5.49 26.35
C HIS A 238 10.53 4.73 25.03
N GLY A 239 10.20 5.39 23.93
CA GLY A 239 10.49 4.96 22.57
C GLY A 239 10.36 6.15 21.64
N PHE A 240 11.48 6.63 21.09
CA PHE A 240 11.45 7.70 20.10
C PHE A 240 11.02 7.11 18.75
N GLU A 241 9.81 7.46 18.31
CA GLU A 241 9.27 7.09 17.01
C GLU A 241 9.84 8.02 15.94
N LYS A 242 10.88 7.59 15.24
CA LYS A 242 11.43 8.35 14.11
C LYS A 242 10.61 8.13 12.84
N PRO A 243 10.64 9.07 11.88
CA PRO A 243 10.09 8.85 10.55
C PRO A 243 10.66 7.57 9.91
N GLN A 244 9.80 6.65 9.47
CA GLN A 244 10.25 5.41 8.83
C GLN A 244 10.31 5.62 7.33
N MET A 245 11.51 5.57 6.76
CA MET A 245 11.71 5.45 5.32
C MET A 245 12.21 4.04 5.00
N ALA A 246 11.83 3.55 3.84
CA ALA A 246 12.34 2.33 3.27
C ALA A 246 12.48 2.48 1.76
N ALA A 247 13.42 1.72 1.20
CA ALA A 247 13.62 1.65 -0.23
C ALA A 247 13.83 0.21 -0.67
N GLY A 248 13.49 -0.07 -1.92
CA GLY A 248 13.78 -1.33 -2.56
C GLY A 248 13.89 -1.16 -4.06
N TYR A 249 14.79 -1.91 -4.68
CA TYR A 249 14.92 -1.97 -6.13
C TYR A 249 14.81 -3.41 -6.60
N GLY A 250 14.56 -3.61 -7.89
CA GLY A 250 14.46 -4.97 -8.38
C GLY A 250 14.05 -5.13 -9.82
N PHE A 251 13.64 -6.35 -10.11
CA PHE A 251 13.24 -6.81 -11.44
C PHE A 251 11.85 -7.42 -11.40
N GLY A 252 11.01 -7.03 -12.35
CA GLY A 252 9.66 -7.50 -12.51
C GLY A 252 9.43 -8.12 -13.89
N VAL A 253 8.51 -9.08 -13.94
CA VAL A 253 8.00 -9.69 -15.17
C VAL A 253 6.49 -9.53 -15.19
N ARG A 254 5.96 -9.05 -16.31
CA ARG A 254 4.53 -8.91 -16.53
C ARG A 254 4.08 -9.73 -17.73
N VAL A 255 3.00 -10.46 -17.55
CA VAL A 255 2.37 -11.27 -18.59
C VAL A 255 0.91 -10.87 -18.67
N ASN A 256 0.50 -10.36 -19.84
CA ASN A 256 -0.90 -10.08 -20.10
C ASN A 256 -1.58 -11.38 -20.58
N LEU A 257 -2.52 -11.88 -19.80
CA LEU A 257 -3.29 -13.09 -20.09
C LEU A 257 -4.69 -12.77 -20.66
N GLY A 258 -4.83 -11.61 -21.29
CA GLY A 258 -6.07 -11.06 -21.84
C GLY A 258 -6.91 -10.35 -20.78
N TYR A 259 -7.44 -11.10 -19.82
CA TYR A 259 -8.34 -10.57 -18.79
C TYR A 259 -7.62 -10.11 -17.52
N PHE A 260 -6.44 -10.66 -17.25
CA PHE A 260 -5.66 -10.34 -16.06
C PHE A 260 -4.21 -10.07 -16.45
N LEU A 261 -3.60 -9.14 -15.74
CA LEU A 261 -2.18 -8.88 -15.79
C LEU A 261 -1.51 -9.64 -14.64
N PHE A 262 -0.79 -10.69 -14.99
CA PHE A 262 0.05 -11.40 -14.04
C PHE A 262 1.36 -10.65 -13.86
N ARG A 263 1.79 -10.52 -12.60
CA ARG A 263 3.03 -9.82 -12.23
C ARG A 263 3.83 -10.66 -11.25
N TYR A 264 5.10 -10.82 -11.55
CA TYR A 264 6.10 -11.33 -10.64
C TYR A 264 7.15 -10.25 -10.40
N ASP A 265 7.38 -9.86 -9.16
CA ASP A 265 8.37 -8.85 -8.77
C ASP A 265 9.38 -9.47 -7.78
N LEU A 266 10.68 -9.40 -8.10
CA LEU A 266 11.78 -9.75 -7.20
C LEU A 266 12.44 -8.45 -6.73
N ALA A 267 12.36 -8.17 -5.42
CA ALA A 267 12.77 -6.88 -4.87
C ALA A 267 13.81 -7.05 -3.76
N TRP A 268 14.90 -6.30 -3.84
CA TRP A 268 15.92 -6.21 -2.79
C TRP A 268 15.68 -4.96 -1.95
N PRO A 269 15.41 -5.10 -0.65
CA PRO A 269 15.37 -3.96 0.27
C PRO A 269 16.76 -3.33 0.39
N THR A 270 16.85 -2.01 0.55
CA THR A 270 18.13 -1.29 0.69
C THR A 270 18.00 -0.02 1.51
N ASP A 271 19.06 0.32 2.25
CA ASP A 271 19.26 1.61 2.94
C ASP A 271 20.24 2.55 2.16
N PHE A 272 20.52 2.22 0.89
CA PHE A 272 21.56 2.78 0.02
C PHE A 272 23.02 2.57 0.47
N ALA A 273 23.27 1.99 1.64
CA ALA A 273 24.60 1.54 2.07
C ALA A 273 24.76 0.01 1.97
N GLN A 274 23.68 -0.72 2.22
CA GLN A 274 23.60 -2.18 2.24
C GLN A 274 22.34 -2.63 1.47
N THR A 275 22.43 -3.85 0.95
CA THR A 275 21.33 -4.54 0.26
C THR A 275 21.01 -5.82 1.03
N TYR A 276 19.73 -6.06 1.27
CA TYR A 276 19.23 -7.19 2.06
C TYR A 276 18.70 -8.34 1.18
N HIS A 277 18.30 -9.44 1.81
CA HIS A 277 17.75 -10.60 1.10
C HIS A 277 16.48 -10.23 0.32
N PRO A 278 16.31 -10.74 -0.91
CA PRO A 278 15.22 -10.33 -1.77
C PRO A 278 13.88 -10.92 -1.34
N HIS A 279 12.82 -10.12 -1.52
CA HIS A 279 11.43 -10.51 -1.35
C HIS A 279 10.82 -10.82 -2.72
N GLN A 280 9.91 -11.79 -2.76
CA GLN A 280 9.21 -12.20 -3.99
C GLN A 280 7.73 -11.88 -3.88
N TYR A 281 7.21 -11.20 -4.89
CA TYR A 281 5.79 -10.85 -4.97
C TYR A 281 5.17 -11.46 -6.22
N LEU A 282 4.05 -12.13 -6.02
CA LEU A 282 3.16 -12.64 -7.06
C LEU A 282 1.87 -11.85 -6.95
N SER A 283 1.45 -11.17 -8.02
CA SER A 283 0.20 -10.40 -8.00
C SER A 283 -0.58 -10.51 -9.30
N ILE A 284 -1.88 -10.28 -9.18
CA ILE A 284 -2.82 -10.32 -10.30
C ILE A 284 -3.60 -9.01 -10.31
N ASP A 285 -3.46 -8.24 -11.39
CA ASP A 285 -4.24 -7.02 -11.60
C ASP A 285 -5.35 -7.25 -12.63
N PHE A 286 -6.55 -6.78 -12.28
CA PHE A 286 -7.76 -6.82 -13.10
C PHE A 286 -8.00 -5.50 -13.85
N THR A 287 -7.30 -4.45 -13.43
CA THR A 287 -7.54 -3.07 -13.88
C THR A 287 -6.41 -2.48 -14.71
N GLY A 288 -5.27 -3.18 -14.82
CA GLY A 288 -4.10 -2.71 -15.58
C GLY A 288 -3.58 -1.34 -15.12
N HIS A 289 -3.86 -0.97 -13.86
CA HIS A 289 -3.63 0.38 -13.37
C HIS A 289 -2.24 0.57 -12.76
N PHE A 290 -1.43 -0.49 -12.64
CA PHE A 290 0.02 -0.42 -12.42
C PHE A 290 0.81 -1.67 -12.78
#